data_AF-A0A231VCC1-F1
#
_entry.id   AF-A0A231VCC1-F1
#
_cell.length_a   1.000
_cell.length_b   1.000
_cell.length_c   1.000
_cell.angle_alpha   90.00
_cell.angle_beta   90.00
_cell.angle_gamma   90.00
#
_symmetry.space_group_name_H-M   'P 1'
#
loop_
_entity.id
_entity.type
_entity.pdbx_description
1 polymer ?
#
loop_
_entity_poly.entity_id
_entity_poly.type
_entity_poly.pdbx_seq_one_letter_code
_entity_poly.pdbx_strand_id
1 'polypeptide(L)' 'TPIAMEEGLKFAIREGGHTVGAGVVSKILS' A
#
# COMPACT_ATOMS: atom_id res chain seq x y z
N THR A 1 -6.43 7.45 -9.96
CA THR A 1 -7.16 6.26 -10.45
C THR A 1 -7.32 5.29 -9.30
N PRO A 2 -8.48 4.63 -9.15
CA PRO A 2 -8.61 3.53 -8.20
C PRO A 2 -7.75 2.35 -8.61
N ILE A 3 -7.25 1.59 -7.64
CA ILE A 3 -6.49 0.35 -7.83
C ILE A 3 -7.24 -0.76 -7.10
N ALA A 4 -7.34 -1.94 -7.71
CA ALA A 4 -7.93 -3.10 -7.05
C ALA A 4 -7.12 -3.43 -5.78
N MET A 5 -7.81 -3.55 -4.65
CA MET A 5 -7.20 -3.78 -3.34
C MET A 5 -8.11 -4.64 -2.47
N GLU A 6 -7.50 -5.37 -1.54
CA GLU A 6 -8.16 -6.20 -0.53
C GLU A 6 -7.49 -5.97 0.84
N GLU A 7 -8.24 -6.20 1.93
CA GLU A 7 -7.64 -6.23 3.26
C GLU A 7 -6.58 -7.34 3.34
N GLY A 8 -5.45 -7.06 3.99
CA GLY A 8 -4.30 -7.97 4.02
C GLY A 8 -3.31 -7.80 2.86
N LEU A 9 -3.64 -7.01 1.83
CA LEU A 9 -2.72 -6.72 0.74
C LEU A 9 -1.46 -6.00 1.24
N LYS A 10 -0.29 -6.53 0.90
CA LYS A 10 1.02 -5.96 1.25
C LYS A 10 1.44 -4.91 0.23
N PHE A 11 2.06 -3.82 0.69
CA PHE A 11 2.60 -2.78 -0.18
C PHE A 11 3.91 -2.20 0.36
N ALA A 12 4.64 -1.51 -0.52
CA ALA A 12 5.87 -0.78 -0.20
C ALA A 12 5.65 0.74 -0.39
N ILE A 13 6.26 1.54 0.47
CA ILE A 13 6.31 3.01 0.36
C ILE A 13 7.69 3.37 -0.21
N ARG A 14 7.72 4.11 -1.32
CA ARG A 14 8.95 4.46 -2.04
C ARG A 14 9.11 5.96 -2.22
N GLU A 15 10.31 6.46 -1.96
CA GLU A 15 10.71 7.86 -2.14
C GLU A 15 12.11 7.92 -2.76
N GLY A 16 12.31 8.77 -3.76
CA GLY A 16 13.61 8.93 -4.42
C GLY A 16 14.21 7.63 -4.98
N GLY A 17 13.36 6.69 -5.41
CA GLY A 17 13.78 5.37 -5.91
C GLY A 17 14.02 4.30 -4.84
N HIS A 18 14.06 4.67 -3.56
CA HIS A 18 14.34 3.78 -2.44
C HIS A 18 13.05 3.37 -1.71
N THR A 19 13.05 2.20 -1.09
CA THR A 19 11.96 1.76 -0.19
C THR A 19 12.21 2.33 1.20
N VAL A 20 11.23 3.06 1.72
CA VAL A 20 11.32 3.71 3.04
C VAL A 20 10.35 3.11 4.06
N GLY A 21 9.45 2.24 3.61
CA GLY A 21 8.52 1.54 4.48
C GLY A 21 7.79 0.41 3.78
N ALA A 22 7.12 -0.42 4.56
CA ALA A 22 6.23 -1.47 4.10
C ALA A 22 4.99 -1.52 5.00
N GLY A 23 3.87 -1.92 4.41
CA GLY A 23 2.59 -1.96 5.10
C GLY A 23 1.68 -3.08 4.60
N VAL A 24 0.59 -3.26 5.33
CA VAL A 24 -0.51 -4.15 5.01
C VAL A 24 -1.78 -3.32 5.06
N VAL A 25 -2.67 -3.45 4.06
CA VAL A 25 -3.97 -2.80 4.08
C VAL A 25 -4.81 -3.37 5.22
N SER A 26 -5.21 -2.54 6.18
CA SER A 26 -5.99 -2.98 7.35
C SER A 26 -7.50 -2.84 7.15
N LYS A 27 -7.94 -1.84 6.40
CA LYS A 27 -9.35 -1.55 6.12
C LYS A 27 -9.48 -0.70 4.85
N ILE A 28 -10.47 -1.00 4.01
CA ILE A 28 -10.78 -0.18 2.83
C ILE A 28 -11.78 0.92 3.22
N LEU A 29 -11.48 2.17 2.86
CA LEU A 29 -12.36 3.33 3.00
C LEU A 29 -12.81 3.77 1.60
N SER A 30 -14.04 4.28 1.46
CA SER A 30 -14.65 4.70 0.19
C SER A 30 -15.01 6.18 0.19
#